data_AF-A0A1M7YNG6-F1
#
_entry.id   AF-A0A1M7YNG6-F1
#
_cell.length_a   1.000
_cell.length_b   1.000
_cell.length_c   1.000
_cell.angle_alpha   90.00
_cell.angle_beta   90.00
_cell.angle_gamma   90.00
#
_symmetry.space_group_name_H-M   'P 1'
#
loop_
_entity.id
_entity.type
_entity.pdbx_description
1 polymer ?
#
loop_
_entity_poly.entity_id
_entity_poly.type
_entity_poly.pdbx_seq_one_letter_code
_entity_poly.pdbx_strand_id
1 'polypeptide(L)'
;MIKQNSLYFFLQAVKGDWRNAIFIECGTCPYGYSLCGGYLLAMDSEGRPLLVSADEFRKQTNEDIQKEECRSIWKRSDFETLYSLWLIWQTDSVRECSVLQLIQKQT
;
A
#
# COMPACT_ATOMS: atom_id res chain seq x y z
N MET A 1 23.04 5.06 0.73
CA MET A 1 21.61 5.31 0.99
C MET A 1 21.14 4.26 1.98
N ILE A 2 20.65 4.68 3.15
CA ILE A 2 20.18 3.77 4.20
C ILE A 2 18.88 3.11 3.68
N LYS A 3 18.86 1.78 3.57
CA LYS A 3 17.63 1.02 3.32
C LYS A 3 16.66 1.30 4.46
N GLN A 4 15.65 2.11 4.20
CA GLN A 4 14.59 2.41 5.16
C GLN A 4 13.71 1.17 5.31
N ASN A 5 13.49 0.72 6.54
CA ASN A 5 12.55 -0.35 6.81
C ASN A 5 11.13 0.19 6.57
N SER A 6 10.55 -0.10 5.40
CA SER A 6 9.23 0.39 4.98
C SER A 6 8.13 0.07 6.01
N LEU A 7 8.25 -1.08 6.69
CA LEU A 7 7.36 -1.46 7.78
C LEU A 7 7.47 -0.53 8.99
N TYR A 8 8.67 -0.08 9.35
CA TYR A 8 8.87 0.84 10.48
C TYR A 8 8.14 2.17 10.26
N PHE A 9 8.32 2.80 9.10
CA PHE A 9 7.65 4.07 8.79
C PHE A 9 6.15 3.90 8.68
N PHE A 10 5.69 2.80 8.10
CA PHE A 10 4.27 2.46 8.10
C PHE A 10 3.71 2.35 9.53
N LEU A 11 4.35 1.56 10.40
CA LEU A 11 3.94 1.38 11.79
C LEU A 11 3.95 2.71 12.55
N GLN A 12 4.94 3.57 12.31
CA GLN A 12 4.98 4.91 12.88
C GLN A 12 3.77 5.75 12.44
N ALA A 13 3.43 5.73 11.13
CA ALA A 13 2.31 6.48 10.58
C ALA A 13 0.95 6.03 11.12
N VAL A 14 0.78 4.72 11.35
CA VAL A 14 -0.45 4.14 11.93
C VAL A 14 -0.44 4.09 13.46
N LYS A 15 0.55 4.71 14.11
CA LYS A 15 0.73 4.76 15.57
C LYS A 15 0.81 3.38 16.23
N GLY A 16 1.42 2.42 15.53
CA GLY A 16 1.61 1.04 15.98
C GLY A 16 0.37 0.15 15.84
N ASP A 17 -0.77 0.68 15.39
CA ASP A 17 -1.99 -0.10 15.18
C ASP A 17 -2.40 -0.08 13.71
N TRP A 18 -2.20 -1.22 13.04
CA TRP A 18 -2.49 -1.38 11.62
C TRP A 18 -3.97 -1.11 11.28
N ARG A 19 -4.89 -1.18 12.25
CA ARG A 19 -6.31 -0.84 12.06
C ARG A 19 -6.52 0.63 11.71
N ASN A 20 -5.55 1.51 11.97
CA ASN A 20 -5.58 2.90 11.53
C ASN A 20 -5.26 3.07 10.03
N ALA A 21 -4.85 2.01 9.33
CA ALA A 21 -4.55 2.04 7.91
C ALA A 21 -5.82 2.03 7.06
N ILE A 22 -5.65 2.41 5.79
CA ILE A 22 -6.62 2.19 4.73
C ILE A 22 -6.25 0.88 4.03
N PHE A 23 -7.20 -0.05 3.88
CA PHE A 23 -6.97 -1.26 3.10
C PHE A 23 -7.23 -0.99 1.62
N ILE A 24 -6.25 -1.22 0.75
CA ILE A 24 -6.42 -1.18 -0.71
C ILE A 24 -6.80 -2.56 -1.21
N GLU A 25 -8.03 -2.68 -1.69
CA GLU A 25 -8.54 -3.85 -2.39
C GLU A 25 -8.21 -3.76 -3.89
N CYS A 26 -7.44 -4.72 -4.39
CA CYS A 26 -7.03 -4.78 -5.79
C CYS A 26 -8.16 -5.14 -6.76
N GLY A 27 -9.17 -5.91 -6.31
CA GLY A 27 -10.20 -6.48 -7.17
C GLY A 27 -9.61 -7.25 -8.38
N THR A 28 -10.31 -7.23 -9.52
CA THR A 28 -9.76 -7.72 -10.79
C THR A 28 -8.67 -6.78 -11.28
N CYS A 29 -7.41 -7.24 -11.23
CA CYS A 29 -6.29 -6.45 -11.69
C CYS A 29 -6.26 -6.38 -13.23
N PRO A 30 -6.36 -5.19 -13.85
CA PRO A 30 -6.32 -5.06 -15.32
C PRO A 30 -4.95 -5.43 -15.90
N TYR A 31 -3.94 -5.54 -15.03
CA TYR A 31 -2.56 -5.89 -15.38
C TYR A 31 -2.28 -7.40 -15.31
N GLY A 32 -3.31 -8.24 -15.13
CA GLY A 32 -3.18 -9.71 -15.21
C GLY A 32 -2.68 -10.40 -13.94
N TYR A 33 -2.42 -9.67 -12.85
CA TYR A 33 -2.07 -10.26 -11.56
C TYR A 33 -3.35 -10.73 -10.84
N SER A 34 -3.62 -12.04 -10.89
CA SER A 34 -4.86 -12.64 -10.37
C SER A 34 -4.91 -12.79 -8.85
N LEU A 35 -3.77 -12.72 -8.17
CA LEU A 35 -3.64 -12.92 -6.72
C LEU A 35 -2.93 -11.73 -6.09
N CYS A 36 -3.68 -10.66 -5.82
CA CYS A 36 -3.24 -9.56 -4.99
C CYS A 36 -3.96 -9.67 -3.63
N GLY A 37 -3.23 -9.99 -2.56
CA GLY A 37 -3.75 -10.10 -1.19
C GLY A 37 -4.19 -8.78 -0.56
N GLY A 38 -4.08 -7.67 -1.30
CA GLY A 38 -4.36 -6.32 -0.84
C GLY A 38 -3.16 -5.66 -0.16
N TYR A 39 -3.30 -4.37 0.12
CA TYR A 39 -2.23 -3.55 0.68
C TYR A 39 -2.75 -2.69 1.82
N LEU A 40 -1.92 -2.47 2.82
CA LEU A 40 -2.14 -1.47 3.85
C LEU A 40 -1.53 -0.15 3.38
N LEU A 41 -2.34 0.90 3.41
CA LEU A 41 -1.98 2.27 3.08
C LEU A 41 -1.99 3.13 4.35
N ALA A 42 -0.88 3.82 4.57
CA ALA A 42 -0.79 4.95 5.47
C ALA A 42 -0.22 6.16 4.71
N MET A 43 -0.16 7.31 5.35
CA MET A 43 0.46 8.52 4.80
C MET A 43 1.53 9.02 5.74
N ASP A 44 2.65 9.48 5.19
CA ASP A 44 3.65 10.20 5.98
C ASP A 44 3.21 11.64 6.27
N SER A 45 4.06 12.42 6.94
CA SER A 45 3.78 13.81 7.31
C SER A 45 3.58 14.75 6.11
N GLU A 46 4.00 14.35 4.91
CA GLU A 46 3.83 15.11 3.66
C GLU A 46 2.63 14.60 2.83
N GLY A 47 1.88 13.62 3.35
CA GLY A 47 0.75 13.01 2.63
C GLY A 47 1.17 11.98 1.58
N ARG A 48 2.47 11.60 1.52
CA ARG A 48 2.96 10.58 0.58
C ARG A 48 2.50 9.20 1.04
N PRO A 49 2.07 8.32 0.12
CA PRO A 49 1.54 7.02 0.49
C PRO A 49 2.66 6.06 0.90
N LEU A 50 2.50 5.47 2.08
CA LEU A 50 3.31 4.37 2.60
C LEU A 50 2.52 3.08 2.40
N LEU A 51 3.06 2.15 1.61
CA LEU A 51 2.36 0.95 1.18
C LEU A 51 3.06 -0.29 1.70
N VAL A 52 2.31 -1.17 2.34
CA VAL A 52 2.81 -2.48 2.79
C VAL A 52 1.88 -3.56 2.25
N SER A 53 2.45 -4.62 1.67
CA SER A 53 1.68 -5.82 1.30
C SER A 53 1.07 -6.46 2.54
N ALA A 54 -0.23 -6.77 2.51
CA ALA A 54 -0.90 -7.45 3.61
C ALA A 54 -0.24 -8.82 3.89
N ASP A 55 0.17 -9.53 2.84
CA ASP A 55 0.88 -10.81 2.96
C ASP A 55 2.24 -10.65 3.63
N GLU A 56 2.98 -9.60 3.29
CA GLU A 56 4.29 -9.32 3.87
C GLU A 56 4.18 -8.84 5.32
N PHE A 57 3.18 -8.00 5.62
CA PHE A 57 2.88 -7.59 6.99
C PHE A 57 2.55 -8.79 7.87
N ARG A 58 1.68 -9.69 7.42
CA ARG A 58 1.34 -10.94 8.11
C ARG A 58 2.57 -11.79 8.36
N LYS A 59 3.47 -11.96 7.37
CA LYS A 59 4.71 -12.73 7.54
C LYS A 59 5.64 -12.14 8.59
N GLN A 60 5.72 -10.81 8.70
CA GLN A 60 6.64 -10.14 9.62
C GLN A 60 6.08 -10.00 11.04
N THR A 61 4.75 -9.92 11.20
CA THR A 61 4.09 -9.62 12.48
C THR A 61 3.27 -10.78 13.06
N ASN A 62 2.99 -11.82 12.26
CA ASN A 62 2.01 -12.88 12.53
C ASN A 62 0.57 -12.38 12.75
N GLU A 63 0.27 -11.13 12.40
CA GLU A 63 -1.09 -10.57 12.47
C GLU A 63 -1.96 -11.08 11.33
N ASP A 64 -3.22 -11.39 11.64
CA ASP A 64 -4.23 -11.73 10.66
C ASP A 64 -4.98 -10.47 10.23
N ILE A 65 -4.63 -9.93 9.06
CA ILE A 65 -5.24 -8.71 8.54
C ILE A 65 -6.64 -9.00 8.00
N GLN A 66 -7.64 -8.59 8.76
CA GLN A 66 -9.03 -8.49 8.33
C GLN A 66 -9.28 -7.08 7.78
N LYS A 67 -9.62 -6.98 6.49
CA LYS A 67 -9.78 -5.67 5.83
C LYS A 67 -10.88 -4.81 6.47
N GLU A 68 -11.89 -5.45 7.06
CA GLU A 68 -13.01 -4.81 7.76
C GLU A 68 -12.59 -4.14 9.08
N GLU A 69 -11.45 -4.52 9.66
CA GLU A 69 -10.89 -3.87 10.85
C GLU A 69 -10.05 -2.64 10.51
N CYS A 70 -9.71 -2.44 9.23
CA CYS A 70 -9.02 -1.24 8.78
C CYS A 70 -9.95 -0.01 8.85
N ARG A 71 -9.36 1.17 8.98
CA ARG A 71 -10.08 2.43 9.14
C ARG A 71 -11.03 2.72 7.97
N SER A 72 -10.64 2.29 6.78
CA SER A 72 -11.50 2.25 5.59
C SER A 72 -10.95 1.26 4.58
N ILE A 73 -11.79 0.89 3.61
CA ILE A 73 -11.41 0.04 2.47
C ILE A 73 -11.55 0.88 1.20
N TRP A 74 -10.50 0.98 0.42
CA TRP A 74 -10.47 1.66 -0.87
C TRP A 74 -10.27 0.65 -1.98
N LYS A 75 -10.85 0.89 -3.15
CA LYS A 75 -10.43 0.17 -4.35
C LYS A 75 -9.10 0.73 -4.82
N ARG A 76 -8.28 -0.09 -5.48
CA ARG A 76 -7.08 0.37 -6.18
C ARG A 76 -7.36 1.57 -7.10
N SER A 77 -8.50 1.58 -7.81
CA SER A 77 -8.90 2.68 -8.68
C SER A 77 -9.09 4.01 -7.93
N ASP A 78 -9.58 3.96 -6.69
CA ASP A 78 -9.82 5.15 -5.88
C ASP A 78 -8.48 5.75 -5.43
N PHE A 79 -7.55 4.89 -5.00
CA PHE A 79 -6.17 5.27 -4.72
C PHE A 79 -5.50 5.90 -5.95
N GLU A 80 -5.58 5.26 -7.11
CA GLU A 80 -4.98 5.75 -8.35
C GLU A 80 -5.57 7.08 -8.80
N THR A 81 -6.87 7.27 -8.62
CA THR A 81 -7.54 8.54 -8.92
C THR A 81 -7.05 9.64 -8.00
N LEU A 82 -7.04 9.38 -6.68
CA LEU A 82 -6.64 10.37 -5.67
C LEU A 82 -5.16 10.77 -5.81
N TYR A 83 -4.28 9.82 -6.09
CA TYR A 83 -2.84 10.04 -6.23
C TYR A 83 -2.38 10.25 -7.68
N SER A 84 -3.29 10.42 -8.63
CA SER A 84 -2.99 10.47 -10.08
C SER A 84 -1.83 11.39 -10.45
N LEU A 85 -1.81 12.63 -9.94
CA LEU A 85 -0.74 13.60 -10.23
C LEU A 85 0.61 13.18 -9.64
N TRP A 86 0.61 12.57 -8.47
CA TRP A 86 1.82 12.10 -7.82
C TRP A 86 2.38 10.85 -8.53
N LEU A 87 1.51 9.93 -8.94
CA LEU A 87 1.88 8.70 -9.64
C LEU A 87 2.64 8.96 -10.95
N ILE A 88 2.34 10.05 -11.67
CA ILE A 88 3.07 10.46 -12.89
C ILE A 88 4.59 10.47 -12.67
N TRP A 89 5.04 10.87 -11.49
CA TRP A 89 6.46 11.00 -11.16
C TRP A 89 7.05 9.75 -10.50
N GLN A 90 6.21 8.83 -10.05
CA GLN A 90 6.62 7.72 -9.19
C GLN A 90 6.52 6.35 -9.87
N THR A 91 5.72 6.23 -10.92
CA THR A 91 5.59 5.00 -11.70
C THR A 91 6.34 5.14 -13.03
N ASP A 92 6.99 4.07 -13.47
CA ASP A 92 7.75 4.04 -14.72
C ASP A 92 6.86 3.63 -15.92
N SER A 93 5.77 2.90 -15.64
CA SER A 93 4.85 2.38 -16.66
C SER A 93 3.39 2.53 -16.25
N VAL A 94 2.59 3.14 -17.13
CA VAL A 94 1.12 3.19 -17.01
C VAL A 94 0.45 1.84 -17.34
N ARG A 95 1.22 0.89 -17.91
CA ARG A 95 0.76 -0.45 -18.30
C ARG A 95 1.00 -1.50 -17.21
N GLU A 96 1.52 -1.09 -16.08
CA GLU A 96 1.79 -1.96 -14.93
C GLU A 96 1.04 -1.46 -13.69
N CYS A 97 0.87 -2.33 -12.71
CA CYS A 97 0.20 -1.98 -11.47
C CYS A 97 0.97 -0.87 -10.73
N SER A 98 0.32 0.29 -10.56
CA SER A 98 0.91 1.45 -9.88
C SER A 98 1.38 1.09 -8.46
N VAL A 99 0.55 0.39 -7.69
CA VAL A 99 0.84 -0.02 -6.31
C VAL A 99 2.07 -0.94 -6.22
N LEU A 100 2.23 -1.87 -7.17
CA LEU A 100 3.40 -2.76 -7.19
C LEU A 100 4.68 -2.00 -7.51
N GLN A 101 4.65 -1.09 -8.49
CA GLN A 101 5.80 -0.25 -8.82
C GLN A 101 6.26 0.58 -7.62
N LEU A 102 5.30 1.14 -6.85
CA LEU A 102 5.61 1.90 -5.65
C LEU A 102 6.27 1.05 -4.56
N ILE A 103 5.75 -0.15 -4.30
CA ILE A 103 6.31 -1.05 -3.27
C ILE A 103 7.74 -1.46 -3.65
N GLN A 104 8.00 -1.76 -4.93
CA GLN A 104 9.33 -2.11 -5.42
C GLN A 104 10.32 -0.95 -5.25
N LYS A 105 9.89 0.30 -5.45
CA LYS A 105 10.72 1.49 -5.21
C LYS A 105 10.95 1.80 -3.73
N GLN A 106 10.12 1.27 -2.83
CA GLN A 106 10.28 1.42 -1.37
C GLN A 106 11.23 0.38 -0.75
N THR A 107 11.75 -0.58 -1.52
CA THR A 107 12.57 -1.73 -1.07
C THR A 107 14.05 -1.56 -1.41
#